data_AF-A0A529TDK6-F1
#
_entry.id   AF-A0A529TDK6-F1
#
_cell.length_a   1.000
_cell.length_b   1.000
_cell.length_c   1.000
_cell.angle_alpha   90.00
_cell.angle_beta   90.00
_cell.angle_gamma   90.00
#
_symmetry.space_group_name_H-M   'P 1'
#
loop_
_entity.id
_entity.type
_entity.pdbx_description
1 polymer ?
#
loop_
_entity_poly.entity_id
_entity_poly.type
_entity_poly.pdbx_seq_one_letter_code
_entity_poly.pdbx_strand_id
1 'polypeptide(L)'
;MNNGTVSGGTGWNGAAGGGNNASGVIIASSGATVINNASGTIQGGNTQGGYAGAGISITGTAAKPGAVINYGTIRGGSDLTGVGTGNFAIRARGNGLTTITNYGTLEGGNGAAAIGLESSTTWTVSLVNSGTIRAGAGSTTAIQFGTSATSTSTLELQAGSQIFGNVIAGVAGTSDTLRLGGAGFAILDGAIGATGQYQNFDILEKTGSGTWALTADNTATQAWTISQGTLQ
;
A
#
# COMPACT_ATOMS: atom_id res chain seq x y z
N MET A 1 14.46 -10.43 8.92
CA MET A 1 14.79 -10.53 7.47
C MET A 1 14.29 -11.86 6.96
N ASN A 2 13.68 -11.90 5.78
CA ASN A 2 13.21 -13.12 5.12
C ASN A 2 13.99 -13.37 3.83
N ASN A 3 14.47 -14.60 3.64
CA ASN A 3 15.16 -15.08 2.43
C ASN A 3 14.42 -16.24 1.74
N GLY A 4 13.36 -16.76 2.36
CA GLY A 4 12.60 -17.91 1.89
C GLY A 4 11.11 -17.64 1.96
N THR A 5 10.33 -18.61 2.43
CA THR A 5 8.88 -18.47 2.54
C THR A 5 8.44 -18.30 3.98
N VAL A 6 7.71 -17.22 4.26
CA VAL A 6 6.91 -17.04 5.47
C VAL A 6 5.46 -17.12 5.07
N SER A 7 4.71 -18.03 5.69
CA SER A 7 3.27 -18.16 5.48
C SER A 7 2.57 -18.00 6.82
N GLY A 8 1.47 -17.26 6.81
CA GLY A 8 0.49 -17.30 7.88
C GLY A 8 -0.08 -18.71 8.02
N GLY A 9 -0.62 -19.02 9.21
CA GLY A 9 -1.39 -20.23 9.43
C GLY A 9 -2.68 -20.28 8.60
N THR A 10 -3.59 -21.19 8.92
CA THR A 10 -4.93 -21.14 8.34
C THR A 10 -5.69 -19.95 8.92
N GLY A 11 -6.36 -19.16 8.07
CA GLY A 11 -7.24 -18.10 8.57
C GLY A 11 -8.45 -18.67 9.31
N TRP A 12 -9.24 -17.80 9.93
CA TRP A 12 -10.32 -18.20 10.82
C TRP A 12 -11.64 -18.38 10.05
N ASN A 13 -12.28 -19.56 10.19
CA ASN A 13 -13.65 -19.80 9.71
C ASN A 13 -14.66 -19.22 10.71
N GLY A 14 -15.28 -18.08 10.39
CA GLY A 14 -16.19 -17.35 11.28
C GLY A 14 -16.36 -15.89 10.88
N ALA A 15 -17.29 -15.15 11.50
CA ALA A 15 -17.59 -13.75 11.17
C ALA A 15 -16.52 -12.75 11.64
N ALA A 16 -16.44 -11.60 10.96
CA ALA A 16 -16.12 -10.26 11.45
C ALA A 16 -14.94 -10.00 12.38
N GLY A 17 -14.12 -10.97 12.78
CA GLY A 17 -13.14 -10.71 13.83
C GLY A 17 -12.01 -9.87 13.26
N GLY A 18 -12.04 -8.54 13.43
CA GLY A 18 -11.02 -7.59 12.99
C GLY A 18 -9.64 -7.81 13.63
N GLY A 19 -9.05 -8.98 13.39
CA GLY A 19 -7.77 -9.42 13.92
C GLY A 19 -6.73 -9.61 12.82
N ASN A 20 -5.48 -9.65 13.26
CA ASN A 20 -4.30 -9.99 12.50
C ASN A 20 -4.03 -11.51 12.48
N ASN A 21 -5.03 -12.32 12.83
CA ASN A 21 -4.96 -13.78 12.87
C ASN A 21 -4.51 -14.31 11.50
N ALA A 22 -3.54 -15.23 11.53
CA ALA A 22 -2.92 -15.81 10.34
C ALA A 22 -2.19 -14.81 9.43
N SER A 23 -1.78 -13.63 9.92
CA SER A 23 -0.85 -12.81 9.14
C SER A 23 0.49 -13.53 8.98
N GLY A 24 1.16 -13.37 7.84
CA GLY A 24 2.50 -13.93 7.65
C GLY A 24 3.49 -13.34 8.66
N VAL A 25 3.47 -12.02 8.82
CA VAL A 25 4.26 -11.29 9.82
C VAL A 25 3.40 -10.28 10.57
N ILE A 26 3.68 -10.07 11.85
CA ILE A 26 3.01 -9.07 12.69
C ILE A 26 4.07 -8.14 13.31
N ILE A 27 3.89 -6.84 13.11
CA ILE A 27 4.62 -5.76 13.81
C ILE A 27 3.66 -5.14 14.84
N ALA A 28 3.69 -5.63 16.07
CA ALA A 28 2.78 -5.20 17.14
C ALA A 28 3.39 -4.09 18.00
N SER A 29 3.50 -2.87 17.46
CA SER A 29 4.06 -1.70 18.15
C SER A 29 5.47 -1.95 18.70
N SER A 30 6.28 -2.68 17.95
CA SER A 30 7.64 -3.05 18.35
C SER A 30 8.71 -2.10 17.82
N GLY A 31 8.41 -1.29 16.81
CA GLY A 31 9.41 -0.51 16.09
C GLY A 31 10.19 -1.32 15.05
N ALA A 32 9.75 -2.55 14.76
CA ALA A 32 10.50 -3.47 13.92
C ALA A 32 10.49 -3.06 12.44
N THR A 33 11.59 -3.40 11.76
CA THR A 33 11.70 -3.35 10.31
C THR A 33 11.64 -4.77 9.75
N VAL A 34 10.71 -5.01 8.82
CA VAL A 34 10.67 -6.23 8.02
C VAL A 34 11.42 -5.98 6.72
N ILE A 35 12.39 -6.85 6.44
CA ILE A 35 13.11 -6.88 5.16
C ILE A 35 12.78 -8.21 4.48
N ASN A 36 12.12 -8.15 3.33
CA ASN A 36 11.84 -9.31 2.48
C ASN A 36 12.76 -9.27 1.27
N ASN A 37 13.76 -10.15 1.23
CA ASN A 37 14.76 -10.16 0.16
C ASN A 37 14.15 -10.63 -1.18
N ALA A 38 14.89 -10.49 -2.28
CA ALA A 38 14.36 -10.70 -3.63
C ALA A 38 13.79 -12.12 -3.86
N SER A 39 14.38 -13.15 -3.26
CA SER A 39 13.85 -14.53 -3.27
C SER A 39 12.74 -14.79 -2.26
N GLY A 40 12.50 -13.84 -1.36
CA GLY A 40 11.61 -13.98 -0.23
C GLY A 40 10.14 -13.85 -0.63
N THR A 41 9.31 -14.75 -0.09
CA THR A 41 7.85 -14.65 -0.14
C THR A 41 7.31 -14.53 1.28
N ILE A 42 6.46 -13.54 1.52
CA ILE A 42 5.63 -13.43 2.73
C ILE A 42 4.18 -13.52 2.30
N GLN A 43 3.43 -14.46 2.85
CA GLN A 43 2.03 -14.68 2.50
C GLN A 43 1.14 -14.74 3.75
N GLY A 44 0.01 -14.05 3.69
CA GLY A 44 -1.06 -14.22 4.67
C GLY A 44 -1.79 -15.55 4.52
N GLY A 45 -2.34 -16.05 5.62
CA GLY A 45 -3.07 -17.31 5.66
C GLY A 45 -4.35 -17.29 4.82
N ASN A 46 -4.54 -18.30 3.98
CA ASN A 46 -5.79 -18.50 3.25
C ASN A 46 -6.90 -19.08 4.15
N THR A 47 -8.15 -18.92 3.73
CA THR A 47 -9.35 -19.48 4.38
C THR A 47 -10.21 -20.32 3.43
N GLN A 48 -11.11 -21.11 4.02
CA GLN A 48 -12.22 -21.77 3.32
C GLN A 48 -13.55 -21.26 3.90
N GLY A 49 -13.95 -20.03 3.54
CA GLY A 49 -15.12 -19.35 4.10
C GLY A 49 -14.80 -18.66 5.44
N GLY A 50 -14.26 -17.45 5.37
CA GLY A 50 -13.89 -16.68 6.57
C GLY A 50 -12.81 -15.62 6.33
N TYR A 51 -12.12 -15.20 7.40
CA TYR A 51 -11.15 -14.11 7.37
C TYR A 51 -9.75 -14.59 7.04
N ALA A 52 -9.27 -14.23 5.85
CA ALA A 52 -7.89 -14.45 5.46
C ALA A 52 -6.92 -13.53 6.23
N GLY A 53 -5.67 -13.97 6.39
CA GLY A 53 -4.61 -13.19 7.05
C GLY A 53 -3.94 -12.20 6.11
N ALA A 54 -3.37 -11.12 6.64
CA ALA A 54 -2.57 -10.18 5.85
C ALA A 54 -1.18 -10.76 5.55
N GLY A 55 -0.50 -10.29 4.50
CA GLY A 55 0.93 -10.60 4.33
C GLY A 55 1.74 -10.12 5.54
N ILE A 56 1.63 -8.82 5.81
CA ILE A 56 2.16 -8.17 7.00
C ILE A 56 1.06 -7.33 7.65
N SER A 57 0.86 -7.52 8.96
CA SER A 57 0.03 -6.65 9.79
C SER A 57 0.90 -5.74 10.65
N ILE A 58 0.60 -4.43 10.67
CA ILE A 58 1.39 -3.41 11.35
C ILE A 58 0.49 -2.60 12.30
N THR A 59 0.92 -2.47 13.55
CA THR A 59 0.38 -1.49 14.49
C THR A 59 1.51 -0.57 14.91
N GLY A 60 1.61 0.62 14.32
CA GLY A 60 2.66 1.60 14.60
C GLY A 60 2.24 2.62 15.67
N THR A 61 3.17 3.03 16.52
CA THR A 61 3.01 4.20 17.40
C THR A 61 4.09 5.22 17.11
N ALA A 62 3.91 6.48 17.52
CA ALA A 62 4.92 7.52 17.30
C ALA A 62 6.31 7.14 17.85
N ALA A 63 6.38 6.45 19.00
CA ALA A 63 7.64 5.99 19.59
C ALA A 63 8.19 4.71 18.93
N LYS A 64 7.34 3.95 18.24
CA LYS A 64 7.66 2.62 17.69
C LYS A 64 7.04 2.47 16.29
N PRO A 65 7.56 3.23 15.30
CA PRO A 65 7.08 3.16 13.93
C PRO A 65 7.40 1.80 13.30
N GLY A 66 6.47 1.27 12.49
CA GLY A 66 6.71 0.03 11.74
C GLY A 66 7.34 0.32 10.38
N ALA A 67 8.24 -0.54 9.92
CA ALA A 67 8.86 -0.39 8.60
C ALA A 67 8.84 -1.68 7.79
N VAL A 68 8.68 -1.56 6.47
CA VAL A 68 8.75 -2.67 5.51
C VAL A 68 9.63 -2.27 4.33
N ILE A 69 10.62 -3.10 4.02
CA ILE A 69 11.44 -3.02 2.82
C ILE A 69 11.22 -4.33 2.04
N ASN A 70 10.64 -4.22 0.86
CA ASN A 70 10.29 -5.38 0.04
C ASN A 70 11.06 -5.40 -1.27
N TYR A 71 11.88 -6.43 -1.45
CA TYR A 71 12.51 -6.78 -2.73
C TYR A 71 11.84 -8.00 -3.39
N GLY A 72 11.18 -8.85 -2.59
CA GLY A 72 10.52 -10.07 -3.06
C GLY A 72 9.01 -9.91 -3.25
N THR A 73 8.26 -10.96 -2.91
CA THR A 73 6.78 -10.95 -2.97
C THR A 73 6.18 -10.88 -1.57
N ILE A 74 5.24 -9.96 -1.36
CA ILE A 74 4.35 -9.97 -0.19
C ILE A 74 2.92 -10.06 -0.69
N ARG A 75 2.17 -11.05 -0.21
CA ARG A 75 0.80 -11.32 -0.63
C ARG A 75 -0.16 -11.44 0.55
N GLY A 76 -1.36 -10.87 0.42
CA GLY A 76 -2.46 -11.15 1.33
C GLY A 76 -2.99 -12.58 1.18
N GLY A 77 -3.58 -13.13 2.22
CA GLY A 77 -4.32 -14.40 2.12
C GLY A 77 -5.62 -14.21 1.36
N SER A 78 -6.11 -15.26 0.70
CA SER A 78 -7.39 -15.30 0.00
C SER A 78 -8.40 -16.21 0.70
N ASP A 79 -9.69 -15.89 0.57
CA ASP A 79 -10.74 -16.90 0.77
C ASP A 79 -10.86 -17.75 -0.51
N LEU A 80 -10.56 -19.04 -0.38
CA LEU A 80 -10.53 -19.99 -1.49
C LEU A 80 -11.93 -20.42 -1.95
N THR A 81 -12.98 -20.09 -1.19
CA THR A 81 -14.37 -20.33 -1.59
C THR A 81 -14.94 -19.23 -2.48
N GLY A 82 -14.28 -18.06 -2.52
CA GLY A 82 -14.76 -16.88 -3.24
C GLY A 82 -15.97 -16.18 -2.60
N VAL A 83 -16.41 -16.62 -1.41
CA VAL A 83 -17.56 -16.04 -0.71
C VAL A 83 -17.16 -14.79 0.09
N GLY A 84 -16.01 -14.84 0.76
CA GLY A 84 -15.43 -13.72 1.51
C GLY A 84 -14.37 -12.95 0.73
N THR A 85 -14.04 -11.76 1.23
CA THR A 85 -12.86 -11.03 0.78
C THR A 85 -11.61 -11.61 1.44
N GLY A 86 -10.52 -11.66 0.66
CA GLY A 86 -9.18 -11.88 1.16
C GLY A 86 -8.68 -10.70 1.99
N ASN A 87 -7.37 -10.65 2.23
CA ASN A 87 -6.75 -9.59 3.01
C ASN A 87 -5.67 -8.86 2.21
N PHE A 88 -5.16 -7.78 2.78
CA PHE A 88 -4.12 -6.95 2.18
C PHE A 88 -2.75 -7.65 2.21
N ALA A 89 -1.85 -7.31 1.28
CA ALA A 89 -0.44 -7.62 1.43
C ALA A 89 0.12 -6.89 2.66
N ILE A 90 -0.17 -5.60 2.79
CA ILE A 90 0.16 -4.78 3.95
C ILE A 90 -1.13 -4.21 4.55
N ARG A 91 -1.40 -4.61 5.80
CA ARG A 91 -2.50 -4.06 6.60
C ARG A 91 -1.92 -3.29 7.77
N ALA A 92 -2.30 -2.03 7.94
CA ALA A 92 -1.70 -1.20 8.98
C ALA A 92 -2.71 -0.33 9.75
N ARG A 93 -2.32 0.07 10.95
CA ARG A 93 -3.01 1.06 11.80
C ARG A 93 -2.05 1.80 12.70
N GLY A 94 -2.55 2.89 13.27
CA GLY A 94 -1.93 3.64 14.34
C GLY A 94 -1.34 4.97 13.87
N ASN A 95 -1.02 5.81 14.85
CA ASN A 95 -0.51 7.17 14.63
C ASN A 95 1.02 7.23 14.44
N GLY A 96 1.71 6.09 14.54
CA GLY A 96 3.12 6.01 14.16
C GLY A 96 3.27 6.03 12.64
N LEU A 97 4.30 6.72 12.15
CA LEU A 97 4.63 6.66 10.73
C LEU A 97 5.00 5.23 10.34
N THR A 98 4.16 4.61 9.52
CA THR A 98 4.51 3.36 8.84
C THR A 98 5.27 3.69 7.57
N THR A 99 6.51 3.22 7.44
CA THR A 99 7.31 3.39 6.22
C THR A 99 7.31 2.13 5.38
N ILE A 100 6.97 2.22 4.10
CA ILE A 100 6.97 1.11 3.16
C ILE A 100 7.85 1.49 1.98
N THR A 101 8.85 0.67 1.68
CA THR A 101 9.67 0.80 0.47
C THR A 101 9.51 -0.47 -0.35
N ASN A 102 8.89 -0.35 -1.52
CA ASN A 102 8.62 -1.49 -2.39
C ASN A 102 9.47 -1.42 -3.67
N TYR A 103 10.40 -2.37 -3.78
CA TYR A 103 11.15 -2.70 -4.99
C TYR A 103 10.59 -3.95 -5.68
N GLY A 104 9.90 -4.82 -4.93
CA GLY A 104 9.35 -6.08 -5.39
C GLY A 104 7.86 -6.00 -5.73
N THR A 105 7.12 -7.05 -5.39
CA THR A 105 5.66 -7.16 -5.61
C THR A 105 4.88 -7.12 -4.30
N LEU A 106 3.86 -6.27 -4.24
CA LEU A 106 2.79 -6.30 -3.25
C LEU A 106 1.47 -6.67 -3.92
N GLU A 107 0.79 -7.71 -3.43
CA GLU A 107 -0.44 -8.22 -4.04
C GLU A 107 -1.53 -8.51 -3.00
N GLY A 108 -2.71 -7.94 -3.20
CA GLY A 108 -3.88 -8.26 -2.38
C GLY A 108 -4.33 -9.71 -2.55
N GLY A 109 -4.93 -10.29 -1.49
CA GLY A 109 -5.74 -11.49 -1.65
C GLY A 109 -6.99 -11.21 -2.48
N ASN A 110 -7.68 -12.26 -2.93
CA ASN A 110 -8.89 -12.15 -3.76
C ASN A 110 -9.90 -11.16 -3.16
N GLY A 111 -10.38 -10.18 -3.92
CA GLY A 111 -11.34 -9.18 -3.45
C GLY A 111 -10.75 -8.11 -2.51
N ALA A 112 -9.43 -8.07 -2.31
CA ALA A 112 -8.76 -7.09 -1.46
C ALA A 112 -7.76 -6.21 -2.22
N ALA A 113 -7.47 -5.04 -1.65
CA ALA A 113 -6.35 -4.21 -2.10
C ALA A 113 -5.00 -4.84 -1.71
N ALA A 114 -3.89 -4.37 -2.29
CA ALA A 114 -2.56 -4.75 -1.80
C ALA A 114 -2.23 -4.05 -0.48
N ILE A 115 -2.62 -2.79 -0.34
CA ILE A 115 -2.31 -1.97 0.82
C ILE A 115 -3.60 -1.37 1.36
N GLY A 116 -3.83 -1.52 2.66
CA GLY A 116 -5.06 -1.06 3.31
C GLY A 116 -4.93 -0.80 4.80
N LEU A 117 -5.86 -0.04 5.35
CA LEU A 117 -5.96 0.18 6.78
C LEU A 117 -6.74 -0.93 7.50
N GLU A 118 -6.46 -1.11 8.79
CA GLU A 118 -7.37 -1.78 9.70
C GLU A 118 -8.48 -0.80 10.14
N SER A 119 -9.74 -1.17 9.85
CA SER A 119 -10.96 -0.35 9.90
C SER A 119 -10.99 0.75 10.96
N SER A 120 -11.43 1.95 10.54
CA SER A 120 -11.79 3.11 11.40
C SER A 120 -10.68 3.67 12.30
N THR A 121 -9.41 3.40 11.99
CA THR A 121 -8.28 3.96 12.72
C THR A 121 -7.57 5.05 11.93
N THR A 122 -6.91 5.96 12.65
CA THR A 122 -5.92 6.86 12.06
C THR A 122 -4.75 6.04 11.54
N TRP A 123 -4.25 6.38 10.36
CA TRP A 123 -3.04 5.80 9.81
C TRP A 123 -2.17 6.87 9.16
N THR A 124 -0.91 6.95 9.61
CA THR A 124 0.13 7.80 9.01
C THR A 124 1.11 6.91 8.26
N VAL A 125 1.28 7.16 6.95
CA VAL A 125 2.08 6.30 6.07
C VAL A 125 2.93 7.08 5.08
N SER A 126 4.15 6.60 4.88
CA SER A 126 4.99 6.98 3.74
C SER A 126 5.32 5.72 2.94
N LEU A 127 4.90 5.71 1.68
CA LEU A 127 5.10 4.62 0.74
C LEU A 127 5.96 5.12 -0.43
N VAL A 128 7.12 4.52 -0.61
CA VAL A 128 7.95 4.68 -1.81
C VAL A 128 7.80 3.43 -2.67
N ASN A 129 7.35 3.58 -3.90
CA ASN A 129 7.20 2.47 -4.84
C ASN A 129 8.10 2.64 -6.06
N SER A 130 8.92 1.63 -6.32
CA SER A 130 9.68 1.44 -7.56
C SER A 130 9.49 0.01 -8.12
N GLY A 131 8.49 -0.70 -7.61
CA GLY A 131 8.12 -2.05 -8.04
C GLY A 131 6.64 -2.15 -8.38
N THR A 132 6.07 -3.35 -8.23
CA THR A 132 4.67 -3.64 -8.55
C THR A 132 3.77 -3.64 -7.33
N ILE A 133 2.63 -2.96 -7.41
CA ILE A 133 1.52 -3.05 -6.46
C ILE A 133 0.26 -3.42 -7.24
N ARG A 134 -0.48 -4.43 -6.81
CA ARG A 134 -1.70 -4.87 -7.52
C ARG A 134 -2.82 -5.30 -6.58
N ALA A 135 -4.03 -4.89 -6.92
CA ALA A 135 -5.23 -5.44 -6.31
C ALA A 135 -5.28 -6.96 -6.50
N GLY A 136 -5.83 -7.68 -5.53
CA GLY A 136 -6.16 -9.08 -5.73
C GLY A 136 -7.33 -9.24 -6.68
N ALA A 137 -7.46 -10.45 -7.27
CA ALA A 137 -8.51 -10.75 -8.23
C ALA A 137 -9.91 -10.39 -7.70
N GLY A 138 -10.70 -9.64 -8.46
CA GLY A 138 -12.03 -9.18 -8.05
C GLY A 138 -12.06 -7.86 -7.27
N SER A 139 -10.90 -7.26 -6.95
CA SER A 139 -10.81 -5.88 -6.46
C SER A 139 -10.36 -4.93 -7.57
N THR A 140 -10.94 -3.74 -7.62
CA THR A 140 -10.50 -2.64 -8.49
C THR A 140 -9.53 -1.69 -7.79
N THR A 141 -9.40 -1.80 -6.46
CA THR A 141 -8.57 -0.89 -5.65
C THR A 141 -7.28 -1.60 -5.27
N ALA A 142 -6.13 -1.00 -5.60
CA ALA A 142 -4.81 -1.50 -5.27
C ALA A 142 -4.30 -0.97 -3.92
N ILE A 143 -4.62 0.29 -3.62
CA ILE A 143 -4.18 0.98 -2.41
C ILE A 143 -5.35 1.77 -1.83
N GLN A 144 -5.59 1.60 -0.54
CA GLN A 144 -6.52 2.43 0.22
C GLN A 144 -5.82 2.93 1.49
N PHE A 145 -5.58 4.24 1.56
CA PHE A 145 -5.01 4.88 2.74
C PHE A 145 -6.08 5.19 3.80
N GLY A 146 -5.63 5.77 4.92
CA GLY A 146 -6.49 6.12 6.06
C GLY A 146 -7.60 7.10 5.65
N THR A 147 -8.80 6.90 6.18
CA THR A 147 -10.01 7.67 5.81
C THR A 147 -10.41 8.72 6.84
N SER A 148 -9.72 8.79 7.98
CA SER A 148 -9.95 9.80 9.02
C SER A 148 -9.24 11.10 8.69
N ALA A 149 -9.79 12.25 9.12
CA ALA A 149 -9.19 13.58 8.96
C ALA A 149 -7.79 13.71 9.59
N THR A 150 -7.43 12.80 10.49
CA THR A 150 -6.09 12.75 11.13
C THR A 150 -5.13 11.79 10.43
N SER A 151 -5.60 11.05 9.43
CA SER A 151 -4.75 10.18 8.62
C SER A 151 -3.94 11.02 7.64
N THR A 152 -2.73 10.59 7.37
CA THR A 152 -1.85 11.26 6.41
C THR A 152 -1.12 10.21 5.60
N SER A 153 -1.07 10.40 4.29
CA SER A 153 -0.37 9.51 3.38
C SER A 153 0.59 10.28 2.48
N THR A 154 1.74 9.69 2.24
CA THR A 154 2.64 10.10 1.16
C THR A 154 2.87 8.88 0.28
N LEU A 155 2.44 8.96 -0.98
CA LEU A 155 2.80 8.01 -2.02
C LEU A 155 3.85 8.65 -2.92
N GLU A 156 5.08 8.17 -2.85
CA GLU A 156 6.13 8.51 -3.79
C GLU A 156 6.27 7.42 -4.85
N LEU A 157 6.07 7.79 -6.10
CA LEU A 157 6.35 6.94 -7.25
C LEU A 157 7.76 7.25 -7.75
N GLN A 158 8.54 6.19 -8.00
CA GLN A 158 9.84 6.26 -8.64
C GLN A 158 9.85 5.44 -9.93
N ALA A 159 10.89 5.59 -10.75
CA ALA A 159 11.06 4.80 -11.97
C ALA A 159 10.94 3.30 -11.67
N GLY A 160 10.15 2.58 -12.49
CA GLY A 160 9.79 1.17 -12.28
C GLY A 160 8.48 0.95 -11.51
N SER A 161 7.88 2.00 -10.93
CA SER A 161 6.58 1.90 -10.28
C SER A 161 5.48 1.43 -11.23
N GLN A 162 4.76 0.38 -10.85
CA GLN A 162 3.56 -0.10 -11.53
C GLN A 162 2.46 -0.34 -10.50
N ILE A 163 1.29 0.29 -10.71
CA ILE A 163 0.13 0.10 -9.85
C ILE A 163 -1.06 -0.36 -10.70
N PHE A 164 -1.60 -1.53 -10.36
CA PHE A 164 -2.74 -2.13 -11.05
C PHE A 164 -3.99 -2.06 -10.17
N GLY A 165 -4.79 -1.02 -10.39
CA GLY A 165 -6.00 -0.67 -9.64
C GLY A 165 -5.98 0.78 -9.13
N ASN A 166 -7.07 1.21 -8.53
CA ASN A 166 -7.24 2.55 -7.95
C ASN A 166 -6.33 2.74 -6.73
N VAL A 167 -5.89 3.98 -6.54
CA VAL A 167 -5.16 4.48 -5.39
C VAL A 167 -6.02 5.54 -4.72
N ILE A 168 -6.50 5.23 -3.53
CA ILE A 168 -7.47 6.06 -2.81
C ILE A 168 -6.80 6.62 -1.55
N ALA A 169 -6.55 7.92 -1.56
CA ALA A 169 -6.20 8.69 -0.36
C ALA A 169 -7.45 9.05 0.47
N GLY A 170 -7.29 9.81 1.56
CA GLY A 170 -8.35 10.15 2.50
C GLY A 170 -9.29 11.23 1.97
N VAL A 171 -10.59 11.09 2.23
CA VAL A 171 -11.61 12.10 1.84
C VAL A 171 -11.84 13.18 2.90
N ALA A 172 -11.34 12.98 4.12
CA ALA A 172 -11.61 13.83 5.27
C ALA A 172 -10.41 14.67 5.72
N GLY A 173 -9.21 14.35 5.24
CA GLY A 173 -7.96 15.07 5.53
C GLY A 173 -7.62 16.07 4.42
N THR A 174 -6.53 16.82 4.62
CA THR A 174 -5.98 17.76 3.63
C THR A 174 -4.45 17.65 3.54
N SER A 175 -3.91 16.45 3.73
CA SER A 175 -2.47 16.22 3.91
C SER A 175 -1.96 15.00 3.15
N ASP A 176 -2.77 14.45 2.25
CA ASP A 176 -2.38 13.32 1.43
C ASP A 176 -1.58 13.79 0.22
N THR A 177 -0.37 13.25 0.07
CA THR A 177 0.60 13.68 -0.95
C THR A 177 0.82 12.59 -1.99
N LEU A 178 0.61 12.93 -3.25
CA LEU A 178 1.14 12.18 -4.39
C LEU A 178 2.42 12.86 -4.85
N ARG A 179 3.54 12.13 -4.76
CA ARG A 179 4.87 12.60 -5.12
C ARG A 179 5.42 11.80 -6.29
N LEU A 180 5.95 12.50 -7.27
CA LEU A 180 6.76 11.94 -8.34
C LEU A 180 8.22 12.21 -8.00
N GLY A 181 8.99 11.13 -7.79
CA GLY A 181 10.34 11.20 -7.23
C GLY A 181 11.38 10.44 -8.05
N GLY A 182 12.52 10.19 -7.42
CA GLY A 182 13.63 9.41 -7.98
C GLY A 182 14.45 10.12 -9.07
N ALA A 183 15.24 9.32 -9.78
CA ALA A 183 16.10 9.72 -10.89
C ALA A 183 15.69 8.99 -12.18
N GLY A 184 16.22 9.43 -13.32
CA GLY A 184 15.90 8.84 -14.63
C GLY A 184 14.60 9.38 -15.23
N PHE A 185 13.98 8.62 -16.12
CA PHE A 185 12.73 8.98 -16.79
C PHE A 185 11.62 8.01 -16.38
N ALA A 186 10.43 8.55 -16.09
CA ALA A 186 9.25 7.76 -15.76
C ALA A 186 7.97 8.41 -16.31
N ILE A 187 6.92 7.61 -16.43
CA ILE A 187 5.61 8.03 -16.94
C ILE A 187 4.57 7.78 -15.85
N LEU A 188 3.73 8.79 -15.59
CA LEU A 188 2.49 8.62 -14.85
C LEU A 188 1.34 8.40 -15.84
N ASP A 189 0.90 7.16 -15.96
CA ASP A 189 -0.13 6.75 -16.93
C ASP A 189 -1.56 6.76 -16.36
N GLY A 190 -1.73 7.06 -15.07
CA GLY A 190 -3.03 7.15 -14.42
C GLY A 190 -3.51 8.59 -14.25
N ALA A 191 -4.79 8.83 -14.54
CA ALA A 191 -5.41 10.13 -14.29
C ALA A 191 -5.48 10.43 -12.78
N ILE A 192 -5.28 11.69 -12.42
CA ILE A 192 -5.43 12.22 -11.07
C ILE A 192 -6.79 12.92 -10.98
N GLY A 193 -7.52 12.69 -9.89
CA GLY A 193 -8.81 13.31 -9.61
C GLY A 193 -9.84 12.30 -9.12
N ALA A 194 -11.03 12.78 -8.77
CA ALA A 194 -12.08 11.98 -8.11
C ALA A 194 -12.50 10.72 -8.88
N THR A 195 -12.39 10.73 -10.22
CA THR A 195 -12.70 9.60 -11.10
C THR A 195 -11.47 8.94 -11.72
N GLY A 196 -10.27 9.43 -11.39
CA GLY A 196 -9.00 8.93 -11.91
C GLY A 196 -8.49 7.70 -11.17
N GLN A 197 -7.32 7.21 -11.57
CA GLN A 197 -6.61 6.17 -10.83
C GLN A 197 -6.13 6.68 -9.47
N TYR A 198 -5.65 7.93 -9.39
CA TYR A 198 -5.13 8.55 -8.18
C TYR A 198 -6.16 9.53 -7.62
N GLN A 199 -6.84 9.12 -6.55
CA GLN A 199 -8.01 9.80 -6.00
C GLN A 199 -7.69 10.43 -4.64
N ASN A 200 -8.29 11.58 -4.38
CA ASN A 200 -8.28 12.28 -3.09
C ASN A 200 -6.90 12.68 -2.56
N PHE A 201 -5.92 12.90 -3.44
CA PHE A 201 -4.67 13.52 -3.03
C PHE A 201 -4.83 15.04 -2.98
N ASP A 202 -4.38 15.63 -1.89
CA ASP A 202 -4.46 17.07 -1.62
C ASP A 202 -3.25 17.82 -2.16
N ILE A 203 -2.09 17.17 -2.14
CA ILE A 203 -0.79 17.75 -2.45
C ILE A 203 -0.15 16.95 -3.58
N LEU A 204 0.27 17.66 -4.63
CA LEU A 204 0.99 17.10 -5.76
C LEU A 204 2.41 17.66 -5.79
N GLU A 205 3.41 16.78 -5.75
CA GLU A 205 4.82 17.16 -5.66
C GLU A 205 5.69 16.49 -6.71
N LYS A 206 6.56 17.26 -7.34
CA LYS A 206 7.68 16.75 -8.14
C LYS A 206 8.99 16.97 -7.39
N THR A 207 9.64 15.88 -7.06
CA THR A 207 10.93 15.84 -6.35
C THR A 207 11.92 14.94 -7.11
N GLY A 208 13.16 14.85 -6.62
CA GLY A 208 14.22 14.09 -7.27
C GLY A 208 14.68 14.72 -8.59
N SER A 209 15.86 14.33 -9.05
CA SER A 209 16.49 14.91 -10.24
C SER A 209 15.92 14.38 -11.57
N GLY A 210 15.06 13.36 -11.54
CA GLY A 210 14.51 12.74 -12.75
C GLY A 210 13.46 13.57 -13.48
N THR A 211 13.07 13.05 -14.65
CA THR A 211 12.00 13.57 -15.50
C THR A 211 10.77 12.67 -15.39
N TRP A 212 9.61 13.28 -15.17
CA TRP A 212 8.32 12.62 -15.20
C TRP A 212 7.46 13.18 -16.33
N ALA A 213 6.85 12.29 -17.11
CA ALA A 213 5.84 12.64 -18.10
C ALA A 213 4.43 12.27 -17.60
N LEU A 214 3.47 13.18 -17.72
CA LEU A 214 2.05 12.94 -17.42
C LEU A 214 1.32 12.57 -18.72
N THR A 215 0.97 11.30 -18.91
CA THR A 215 0.32 10.83 -20.16
C THR A 215 -1.20 10.72 -20.07
N ALA A 216 -1.75 10.60 -18.86
CA ALA A 216 -3.19 10.56 -18.66
C ALA A 216 -3.84 11.94 -18.84
N ASP A 217 -5.09 11.95 -19.31
CA ASP A 217 -5.88 13.16 -19.51
C ASP A 217 -6.29 13.80 -18.17
N ASN A 218 -5.38 14.63 -17.68
CA ASN A 218 -5.48 15.37 -16.44
C ASN A 218 -6.12 16.74 -16.74
N THR A 219 -7.39 16.74 -17.15
CA THR A 219 -8.11 17.93 -17.65
C THR A 219 -8.32 19.04 -16.62
N ALA A 220 -8.25 18.72 -15.33
CA ALA A 220 -8.30 19.71 -14.25
C ALA A 220 -6.92 20.32 -14.01
N THR A 221 -6.83 21.64 -13.83
CA THR A 221 -5.58 22.31 -13.45
C THR A 221 -5.04 21.74 -12.14
N GLN A 222 -3.90 21.05 -12.22
CA GLN A 222 -3.22 20.45 -11.08
C GLN A 222 -2.10 21.37 -10.62
N ALA A 223 -2.19 21.87 -9.38
CA ALA A 223 -1.13 22.67 -8.79
C ALA A 223 0.00 21.75 -8.30
N TRP A 224 1.07 21.64 -9.08
CA TRP A 224 2.27 20.90 -8.71
C TRP A 224 3.29 21.79 -8.02
N THR A 225 3.80 21.35 -6.88
CA THR A 225 5.03 21.92 -6.30
C THR A 225 6.22 21.19 -6.89
N ILE A 226 7.02 21.87 -7.73
CA ILE A 226 8.21 21.29 -8.35
C ILE A 226 9.45 21.78 -7.59
N SER A 227 10.06 20.89 -6.81
CA SER A 227 11.27 21.22 -6.04
C SER A 227 12.56 20.80 -6.75
N GLN A 228 12.52 19.76 -7.60
CA GLN A 228 13.66 19.27 -8.38
C GLN A 228 13.22 18.56 -9.68
N GLY A 229 14.12 18.49 -10.67
CA GLY A 229 13.93 17.75 -11.92
C GLY A 229 12.89 18.38 -12.86
N THR A 230 12.27 17.55 -13.70
CA THR A 230 11.33 18.02 -14.74
C THR A 230 10.01 17.27 -14.67
N LEU A 231 8.89 18.00 -14.80
CA LEU A 231 7.56 17.47 -15.02
C LEU A 231 7.07 18.01 -16.37
N GLN A 232 6.62 17.12 -17.25
CA GLN A 232 6.20 17.47 -18.62
C GLN A 232 4.97 16.69 -19.07
#